data_AF-A0A660RD09-F1
#
_entry.id   AF-A0A660RD09-F1
#
_cell.length_a   1.000
_cell.length_b   1.000
_cell.length_c   1.000
_cell.angle_alpha   90.00
_cell.angle_beta   90.00
_cell.angle_gamma   90.00
#
_symmetry.space_group_name_H-M   'P 1'
#
loop_
_entity.id
_entity.type
_entity.pdbx_description
1 polymer ?
#
loop_
_entity_poly.entity_id
_entity_poly.type
_entity_poly.pdbx_seq_one_letter_code
_entity_poly.pdbx_strand_id
1 'polypeptide(L)'
;MNGRLFLILLFFLSLCVSAYTLIGPEESLDLFERAMREWSVGNSEKAYGYLKLAIEGEVYVTDLPEYWFMIAKLEMELGRVEEAREALSNVLILNPGRREVLNMLDIMDSLMHGIPKKNDMSHIGIFKRIHGFVEGMEYFYTPVDVDMRGEEVLVLDRMNKRLIISEGSTFQVIELSGTPRSLVYDPRLDRIYCSDVENGTIFFVDPKSTKVENLYSGLHYPVIFDIDRAGRVLVGDLFDDAIYMISHDGMVLRKYDLMEDGKITIFNDAKIVFERMYIQDLTNRVYRIVDILSGKKVGEIKFPYDDALPLSFDVDGYGGLMILWSDGKFTYVNEDGKVRELKLSEDEFSEFSRFKYRPPFILFVKPFDHSIVLCSVEREDPEYINIITAIDVGLKEIKLEFTINTFTGNCVSTVRPFLTAYDSGGRVSFSYRRKMVETKIYETRDLMGFLKNDLKKLNRRTKNYVLVYQEDVEEKKEILKFLLPVKMKNVTFYLLKNENTKVSPQLEDFVHISSGMILNSSEADELKNYLESSKYCMEEIEYPTTFSMRSVKPVTIRFHT
;
A
#
# COMPACT_ATOMS: atom_id res chain seq x y z
N MET A 1 -65.60 -43.16 11.96
CA MET A 1 -65.13 -42.01 11.15
C MET A 1 -63.64 -41.70 11.38
N ASN A 2 -62.77 -42.70 11.68
CA ASN A 2 -61.41 -42.42 12.21
C ASN A 2 -60.24 -42.99 11.39
N GLY A 3 -60.48 -43.82 10.36
CA GLY A 3 -59.40 -44.39 9.53
C GLY A 3 -58.92 -43.47 8.39
N ARG A 4 -59.85 -42.73 7.76
CA ARG A 4 -59.52 -41.82 6.64
C ARG A 4 -58.75 -40.58 7.09
N LEU A 5 -59.08 -40.03 8.27
CA LEU A 5 -58.37 -38.87 8.82
C LEU A 5 -56.92 -39.23 9.19
N PHE A 6 -56.70 -40.44 9.73
CA PHE A 6 -55.38 -40.95 10.07
C PHE A 6 -54.49 -41.20 8.84
N LEU A 7 -55.06 -41.74 7.76
CA LEU A 7 -54.36 -41.92 6.48
C LEU A 7 -54.01 -40.60 5.80
N ILE A 8 -54.89 -39.59 5.87
CA ILE A 8 -54.59 -38.25 5.35
C ILE A 8 -53.49 -37.59 6.18
N LEU A 9 -53.49 -37.77 7.51
CA LEU A 9 -52.45 -37.23 8.39
C LEU A 9 -51.09 -37.91 8.14
N LEU A 10 -51.06 -39.23 7.92
CA LEU A 10 -49.85 -39.98 7.56
C LEU A 10 -49.32 -39.60 6.17
N PHE A 11 -50.21 -39.34 5.22
CA PHE A 11 -49.84 -38.87 3.88
C PHE A 11 -49.28 -37.44 3.94
N PHE A 12 -49.88 -36.55 4.74
CA PHE A 12 -49.32 -35.22 4.99
C PHE A 12 -48.01 -35.26 5.79
N LEU A 13 -47.86 -36.16 6.78
CA LEU A 13 -46.59 -36.36 7.47
C LEU A 13 -45.51 -36.90 6.52
N SER A 14 -45.87 -37.85 5.65
CA SER A 14 -44.99 -38.41 4.61
C SER A 14 -44.58 -37.35 3.58
N LEU A 15 -45.49 -36.46 3.18
CA LEU A 15 -45.21 -35.31 2.31
C LEU A 15 -44.36 -34.25 3.01
N CYS A 16 -44.60 -33.99 4.30
CA CYS A 16 -43.77 -33.07 5.09
C CYS A 16 -42.36 -33.64 5.33
N VAL A 17 -42.20 -34.95 5.55
CA VAL A 17 -40.88 -35.60 5.75
C VAL A 17 -40.11 -35.73 4.42
N SER A 18 -40.80 -35.86 3.28
CA SER A 18 -40.15 -35.87 1.95
C SER A 18 -39.89 -34.48 1.36
N ALA A 19 -40.45 -33.42 1.95
CA ALA A 19 -40.18 -32.03 1.57
C ALA A 19 -38.94 -31.42 2.26
N TYR A 20 -38.40 -32.08 3.30
CA TYR A 20 -37.11 -31.73 3.89
C TYR A 20 -36.06 -32.74 3.42
N THR A 21 -35.58 -32.58 2.18
CA THR A 21 -34.30 -33.18 1.80
C THR A 21 -33.22 -32.56 2.69
N LEU A 22 -32.79 -33.27 3.73
CA LEU A 22 -31.61 -32.86 4.50
C LEU A 22 -30.42 -32.80 3.52
N ILE A 23 -29.78 -31.63 3.44
CA ILE A 23 -28.53 -31.45 2.70
C ILE A 23 -27.46 -32.27 3.42
N GLY A 24 -27.07 -33.40 2.83
CA GLY A 24 -26.03 -34.25 3.39
C GLY A 24 -24.63 -33.64 3.26
N PRO A 25 -23.59 -34.25 3.87
CA PRO A 25 -22.24 -33.68 3.90
C PRO A 25 -21.60 -33.48 2.53
N GLU A 26 -21.86 -34.37 1.58
CA GLU A 26 -21.34 -34.23 0.21
C GLU A 26 -21.99 -33.06 -0.55
N GLU A 27 -23.29 -32.85 -0.33
CA GLU A 27 -24.03 -31.76 -0.97
C GLU A 27 -23.67 -30.40 -0.36
N SER A 28 -23.46 -30.35 0.96
CA SER A 28 -22.91 -29.17 1.64
C SER A 28 -21.54 -28.78 1.07
N LEU A 29 -20.66 -29.77 0.85
CA LEU A 29 -19.34 -29.53 0.27
C LEU A 29 -19.42 -29.03 -1.18
N ASP A 30 -20.32 -29.57 -2.01
CA ASP A 30 -20.54 -29.07 -3.38
C ASP A 30 -21.05 -27.61 -3.37
N LEU A 31 -21.94 -27.26 -2.44
CA LEU A 31 -22.39 -25.88 -2.25
C LEU A 31 -21.24 -24.95 -1.82
N PHE A 32 -20.36 -25.41 -0.93
CA PHE A 32 -19.14 -24.68 -0.55
C PHE A 32 -18.22 -24.44 -1.76
N GLU A 33 -17.98 -25.47 -2.58
CA GLU A 33 -17.19 -25.33 -3.81
C GLU A 33 -17.82 -24.33 -4.79
N ARG A 34 -19.15 -24.38 -4.98
CA ARG A 34 -19.88 -23.40 -5.80
C ARG A 34 -19.76 -21.99 -5.23
N ALA A 35 -19.83 -21.82 -3.92
CA ALA A 35 -19.62 -20.55 -3.26
C ALA A 35 -18.21 -20.00 -3.56
N MET A 36 -17.17 -20.84 -3.46
CA MET A 36 -15.80 -20.43 -3.78
C MET A 36 -15.62 -20.03 -5.25
N ARG A 37 -16.27 -20.72 -6.19
CA ARG A 37 -16.25 -20.37 -7.62
C ARG A 37 -16.95 -19.03 -7.89
N GLU A 38 -18.15 -18.84 -7.35
CA GLU A 38 -18.89 -17.58 -7.50
C GLU A 38 -18.15 -16.42 -6.84
N TRP A 39 -17.58 -16.66 -5.65
CA TRP A 39 -16.77 -15.68 -4.99
C TRP A 39 -15.60 -15.33 -5.90
N SER A 40 -14.82 -16.31 -6.35
CA SER A 40 -13.66 -16.15 -7.24
C SER A 40 -13.94 -15.27 -8.48
N VAL A 41 -15.10 -15.40 -9.13
CA VAL A 41 -15.48 -14.55 -10.29
C VAL A 41 -16.06 -13.18 -9.93
N GLY A 42 -16.14 -12.85 -8.64
CA GLY A 42 -16.56 -11.54 -8.13
C GLY A 42 -18.02 -11.46 -7.67
N ASN A 43 -18.76 -12.57 -7.66
CA ASN A 43 -20.19 -12.59 -7.34
C ASN A 43 -20.45 -12.89 -5.85
N SER A 44 -20.13 -11.93 -4.98
CA SER A 44 -20.16 -12.09 -3.53
C SER A 44 -21.55 -12.45 -2.98
N GLU A 45 -22.63 -11.88 -3.51
CA GLU A 45 -24.01 -12.18 -3.06
C GLU A 45 -24.41 -13.63 -3.37
N LYS A 46 -24.12 -14.11 -4.59
CA LYS A 46 -24.44 -15.49 -4.97
C LYS A 46 -23.56 -16.49 -4.21
N ALA A 47 -22.29 -16.16 -4.02
CA ALA A 47 -21.38 -16.94 -3.19
C ALA A 47 -21.90 -17.08 -1.75
N TYR A 48 -22.35 -15.98 -1.16
CA TYR A 48 -22.92 -15.96 0.18
C TYR A 48 -24.19 -16.83 0.28
N GLY A 49 -25.07 -16.74 -0.73
CA GLY A 49 -26.26 -17.60 -0.80
C GLY A 49 -25.92 -19.10 -0.81
N TYR A 50 -24.95 -19.53 -1.62
CA TYR A 50 -24.50 -20.92 -1.62
C TYR A 50 -23.88 -21.33 -0.29
N LEU A 51 -23.07 -20.48 0.32
CA LEU A 51 -22.39 -20.80 1.58
C LEU A 51 -23.35 -20.89 2.77
N LYS A 52 -24.42 -20.08 2.79
CA LYS A 52 -25.49 -20.17 3.77
C LYS A 52 -26.25 -21.50 3.66
N LEU A 53 -26.59 -21.92 2.45
CA LEU A 53 -27.21 -23.24 2.24
C LEU A 53 -26.25 -24.37 2.66
N ALA A 54 -24.96 -24.20 2.40
CA ALA A 54 -23.95 -25.19 2.77
C ALA A 54 -23.86 -25.39 4.30
N ILE A 55 -23.81 -24.30 5.07
CA ILE A 55 -23.70 -24.37 6.54
C ILE A 55 -24.99 -24.81 7.24
N GLU A 56 -26.15 -24.66 6.59
CA GLU A 56 -27.44 -25.17 7.07
C GLU A 56 -27.57 -26.70 6.90
N GLY A 57 -26.73 -27.31 6.05
CA GLY A 57 -26.63 -28.75 5.87
C GLY A 57 -25.81 -29.47 6.94
N GLU A 58 -25.62 -30.78 6.77
CA GLU A 58 -24.75 -31.58 7.64
C GLU A 58 -23.28 -31.26 7.37
N VAL A 59 -22.61 -30.51 8.26
CA VAL A 59 -21.18 -30.17 8.14
C VAL A 59 -20.38 -30.88 9.23
N TYR A 60 -19.21 -31.42 8.88
CA TYR A 60 -18.29 -31.95 9.89
C TYR A 60 -17.81 -30.83 10.81
N VAL A 61 -17.81 -31.10 12.13
CA VAL A 61 -17.42 -30.10 13.13
C VAL A 61 -16.00 -29.57 12.91
N THR A 62 -15.11 -30.38 12.34
CA THR A 62 -13.74 -29.99 11.98
C THR A 62 -13.67 -28.96 10.86
N ASP A 63 -14.70 -28.87 10.02
CA ASP A 63 -14.73 -28.03 8.83
C ASP A 63 -15.55 -26.74 9.05
N LEU A 64 -16.44 -26.72 10.05
CA LEU A 64 -17.21 -25.54 10.47
C LEU A 64 -16.38 -24.24 10.58
N PRO A 65 -15.16 -24.25 11.16
CA PRO A 65 -14.29 -23.07 11.19
C PRO A 65 -14.02 -22.45 9.83
N GLU A 66 -13.91 -23.25 8.76
CA GLU A 66 -13.63 -22.75 7.41
C GLU A 66 -14.86 -22.15 6.75
N TYR A 67 -16.03 -22.73 7.02
CA TYR A 67 -17.30 -22.16 6.56
C TYR A 67 -17.55 -20.80 7.20
N TRP A 68 -17.39 -20.68 8.52
CA TRP A 68 -17.54 -19.39 9.20
C TRP A 68 -16.49 -18.37 8.78
N PHE A 69 -15.24 -18.78 8.58
CA PHE A 69 -14.20 -17.88 8.09
C PHE A 69 -14.53 -17.34 6.69
N MET A 70 -15.06 -18.19 5.80
CA MET A 70 -15.47 -17.76 4.47
C MET A 70 -16.75 -16.92 4.50
N ILE A 71 -17.70 -17.22 5.38
CA ILE A 71 -18.89 -16.38 5.64
C ILE A 71 -18.41 -14.99 6.06
N ALA A 72 -17.50 -14.90 7.03
CA ALA A 72 -16.98 -13.63 7.49
C ALA A 72 -16.40 -12.80 6.35
N LYS A 73 -15.57 -13.39 5.47
CA LYS A 73 -15.02 -12.69 4.30
C LYS A 73 -16.10 -12.14 3.36
N LEU A 74 -17.16 -12.92 3.10
CA LEU A 74 -18.26 -12.48 2.24
C LEU A 74 -19.07 -11.37 2.91
N GLU A 75 -19.34 -11.49 4.21
CA GLU A 75 -20.02 -10.45 4.99
C GLU A 75 -19.22 -9.13 4.96
N MET A 76 -17.89 -9.19 5.11
CA MET A 76 -17.01 -8.03 4.94
C MET A 76 -17.13 -7.41 3.55
N GLU A 77 -17.14 -8.21 2.49
CA GLU A 77 -17.31 -7.70 1.11
C GLU A 77 -18.67 -7.06 0.87
N LEU A 78 -19.71 -7.53 1.57
CA LEU A 78 -21.08 -7.06 1.46
C LEU A 78 -21.40 -5.87 2.39
N GLY A 79 -20.44 -5.43 3.21
CA GLY A 79 -20.65 -4.34 4.16
C GLY A 79 -21.29 -4.74 5.50
N ARG A 80 -21.39 -6.04 5.78
CA ARG A 80 -21.99 -6.62 6.99
C ARG A 80 -20.90 -6.90 8.03
N VAL A 81 -20.27 -5.81 8.50
CA VAL A 81 -19.05 -5.88 9.32
C VAL A 81 -19.30 -6.52 10.69
N GLU A 82 -20.46 -6.28 11.30
CA GLU A 82 -20.81 -6.88 12.60
C GLU A 82 -21.07 -8.38 12.48
N GLU A 83 -21.80 -8.79 11.44
CA GLU A 83 -22.04 -10.19 11.13
C GLU A 83 -20.73 -10.94 10.80
N ALA A 84 -19.81 -10.27 10.11
CA ALA A 84 -18.47 -10.80 9.89
C ALA A 84 -17.71 -11.01 11.20
N ARG A 85 -17.79 -10.06 12.15
CA ARG A 85 -17.16 -10.14 13.47
C ARG A 85 -17.72 -11.31 14.28
N GLU A 86 -19.04 -11.51 14.25
CA GLU A 86 -19.70 -12.65 14.90
C GLU A 86 -19.21 -13.97 14.29
N ALA A 87 -19.18 -14.07 12.96
CA ALA A 87 -18.69 -15.26 12.27
C ALA A 87 -17.23 -15.59 12.62
N LEU A 88 -16.33 -14.59 12.67
CA LEU A 88 -14.96 -14.77 13.13
C LEU A 88 -14.86 -15.19 14.60
N SER A 89 -15.73 -14.63 15.46
CA SER A 89 -15.79 -15.02 16.87
C SER A 89 -16.18 -16.50 17.02
N ASN A 90 -17.11 -16.99 16.19
CA ASN A 90 -17.48 -18.41 16.15
C ASN A 90 -16.30 -19.31 15.74
N VAL A 91 -15.43 -18.85 14.83
CA VAL A 91 -14.20 -19.58 14.50
C VAL A 91 -13.30 -19.75 15.72
N LEU A 92 -13.16 -18.71 16.54
CA LEU A 92 -12.32 -18.75 17.75
C LEU A 92 -12.88 -19.64 18.86
N ILE A 93 -14.20 -19.88 18.90
CA ILE A 93 -14.80 -20.83 19.86
C ILE A 93 -14.26 -22.25 19.61
N LEU A 94 -14.15 -22.65 18.34
CA LEU A 94 -13.66 -23.98 17.96
C LEU A 94 -12.13 -24.03 17.79
N ASN A 95 -11.51 -22.91 17.43
CA ASN A 95 -10.06 -22.80 17.23
C ASN A 95 -9.50 -21.49 17.83
N PRO A 96 -9.34 -21.41 19.17
CA PRO A 96 -8.98 -20.17 19.86
C PRO A 96 -7.62 -19.57 19.48
N GLY A 97 -6.70 -20.41 18.97
CA GLY A 97 -5.33 -20.00 18.64
C GLY A 97 -5.14 -19.56 17.19
N ARG A 98 -6.20 -19.42 16.39
CA ARG A 98 -6.09 -19.12 14.95
C ARG A 98 -5.65 -17.67 14.72
N ARG A 99 -4.34 -17.46 14.59
CA ARG A 99 -3.69 -16.15 14.42
C ARG A 99 -4.27 -15.32 13.27
N GLU A 100 -4.67 -15.97 12.17
CA GLU A 100 -5.26 -15.28 11.02
C GLU A 100 -6.57 -14.58 11.38
N VAL A 101 -7.37 -15.18 12.26
CA VAL A 101 -8.64 -14.62 12.71
C VAL A 101 -8.41 -13.50 13.72
N LEU A 102 -7.47 -13.69 14.66
CA LEU A 102 -7.08 -12.66 15.61
C LEU A 102 -6.57 -11.40 14.88
N ASN A 103 -5.61 -11.56 13.96
CA ASN A 103 -5.09 -10.46 13.16
C ASN A 103 -6.19 -9.76 12.35
N MET A 104 -7.16 -10.51 11.80
CA MET A 104 -8.27 -9.91 11.07
C MET A 104 -9.19 -9.09 11.99
N LEU A 105 -9.52 -9.60 13.18
CA LEU A 105 -10.28 -8.85 14.18
C LEU A 105 -9.55 -7.58 14.61
N ASP A 106 -8.23 -7.66 14.83
CA ASP A 106 -7.40 -6.49 15.17
C ASP A 106 -7.39 -5.45 14.05
N ILE A 107 -7.30 -5.89 12.78
CA ILE A 107 -7.42 -5.00 11.61
C ILE A 107 -8.82 -4.37 11.55
N MET A 108 -9.88 -5.14 11.77
CA MET A 108 -11.25 -4.63 11.77
C MET A 108 -11.44 -3.55 12.84
N ASP A 109 -11.00 -3.83 14.06
CA ASP A 109 -11.06 -2.88 15.18
C ASP A 109 -10.23 -1.64 14.87
N SER A 110 -9.02 -1.79 14.32
CA SER A 110 -8.18 -0.65 13.94
C SER A 110 -8.83 0.21 12.85
N LEU A 111 -9.38 -0.38 11.79
CA LEU A 111 -10.00 0.34 10.68
C LEU A 111 -11.23 1.17 11.12
N MET A 112 -11.96 0.70 12.14
CA MET A 112 -13.09 1.45 12.69
C MET A 112 -12.69 2.73 13.44
N HIS A 113 -11.43 2.82 13.88
CA HIS A 113 -10.91 3.96 14.65
C HIS A 113 -10.11 4.97 13.82
N GLY A 114 -9.88 4.69 12.53
CA GLY A 114 -9.08 5.56 11.65
C GLY A 114 -7.58 5.25 11.73
N ILE A 115 -6.74 6.15 11.22
CA ILE A 115 -5.29 5.94 11.25
C ILE A 115 -4.84 6.01 12.72
N PRO A 116 -4.12 4.99 13.23
CA PRO A 116 -3.62 5.05 14.59
C PRO A 116 -2.63 6.21 14.70
N LYS A 117 -2.78 7.01 15.75
CA LYS A 117 -1.93 8.20 15.98
C LYS A 117 -0.46 7.87 16.23
N LYS A 118 -0.15 6.60 16.51
CA LYS A 118 1.20 6.15 16.83
C LYS A 118 1.40 4.73 16.32
N ASN A 119 2.56 4.50 15.71
CA ASN A 119 3.12 3.18 15.49
C ASN A 119 4.65 3.31 15.36
N ASP A 120 5.37 3.35 16.48
CA ASP A 120 6.80 3.65 16.46
C ASP A 120 7.63 2.51 15.84
N MET A 121 8.76 2.86 15.22
CA MET A 121 9.76 1.87 14.83
C MET A 121 10.42 1.25 16.05
N SER A 122 10.36 -0.08 16.14
CA SER A 122 10.85 -0.87 17.26
C SER A 122 12.28 -1.35 17.02
N HIS A 123 12.59 -1.79 15.79
CA HIS A 123 13.89 -2.33 15.40
C HIS A 123 14.18 -2.09 13.92
N ILE A 124 15.47 -2.02 13.58
CA ILE A 124 15.97 -1.99 12.20
C ILE A 124 17.10 -3.01 12.08
N GLY A 125 17.04 -3.86 11.05
CA GLY A 125 18.00 -4.93 10.83
C GLY A 125 18.50 -4.94 9.39
N ILE A 126 19.78 -5.23 9.17
CA ILE A 126 20.33 -5.33 7.82
C ILE A 126 19.72 -6.56 7.14
N PHE A 127 19.06 -6.33 6.02
CA PHE A 127 18.43 -7.36 5.22
C PHE A 127 19.32 -7.80 4.05
N LYS A 128 19.93 -6.84 3.33
CA LYS A 128 20.74 -7.11 2.14
C LYS A 128 21.73 -5.98 1.87
N ARG A 129 22.86 -6.34 1.26
CA ARG A 129 23.82 -5.37 0.70
C ARG A 129 23.92 -5.55 -0.81
N ILE A 130 24.05 -4.46 -1.53
CA ILE A 130 24.31 -4.42 -2.97
C ILE A 130 25.63 -3.68 -3.15
N HIS A 131 26.61 -4.38 -3.69
CA HIS A 131 27.94 -3.82 -3.95
C HIS A 131 28.04 -3.34 -5.40
N GLY A 132 28.68 -2.20 -5.59
CA GLY A 132 28.98 -1.64 -6.90
C GLY A 132 30.03 -2.42 -7.68
N PHE A 133 30.85 -3.20 -6.97
CA PHE A 133 31.85 -4.10 -7.55
C PHE A 133 31.47 -5.56 -7.29
N VAL A 134 31.22 -6.33 -8.34
CA VAL A 134 30.90 -7.76 -8.25
C VAL A 134 31.78 -8.53 -9.21
N GLU A 135 32.54 -9.51 -8.69
CA GLU A 135 33.46 -10.35 -9.48
C GLU A 135 34.46 -9.56 -10.34
N GLY A 136 34.91 -8.40 -9.85
CA GLY A 136 35.85 -7.51 -10.54
C GLY A 136 35.22 -6.58 -11.58
N MET A 137 33.90 -6.66 -11.79
CA MET A 137 33.14 -5.75 -12.65
C MET A 137 32.58 -4.60 -11.83
N GLU A 138 32.77 -3.36 -12.32
CA GLU A 138 32.16 -2.15 -11.76
C GLU A 138 30.79 -1.89 -12.41
N TYR A 139 29.74 -1.92 -11.60
CA TYR A 139 28.38 -1.53 -11.99
C TYR A 139 28.08 -0.08 -11.60
N PHE A 140 28.47 0.31 -10.39
CA PHE A 140 28.39 1.68 -9.92
C PHE A 140 29.53 2.04 -8.97
N TYR A 141 29.92 3.32 -8.98
CA TYR A 141 31.03 3.84 -8.20
C TYR A 141 30.59 4.94 -7.23
N THR A 142 29.76 5.88 -7.66
CA THR A 142 29.30 7.00 -6.82
C THR A 142 27.77 6.99 -6.69
N PRO A 143 27.20 6.07 -5.89
CA PRO A 143 25.78 6.10 -5.65
C PRO A 143 25.41 7.40 -4.93
N VAL A 144 24.49 8.16 -5.49
CA VAL A 144 24.02 9.45 -4.91
C VAL A 144 22.55 9.42 -4.50
N ASP A 145 21.79 8.47 -5.01
CA ASP A 145 20.41 8.25 -4.63
C ASP A 145 19.96 6.82 -4.94
N VAL A 146 18.88 6.40 -4.29
CA VAL A 146 18.34 5.04 -4.35
C VAL A 146 16.81 5.06 -4.28
N ASP A 147 16.14 4.06 -4.86
CA ASP A 147 14.71 3.77 -4.66
C ASP A 147 14.45 2.29 -4.98
N MET A 148 13.20 1.82 -4.89
CA MET A 148 12.81 0.43 -5.13
C MET A 148 11.72 0.30 -6.18
N ARG A 149 11.84 -0.73 -7.02
CA ARG A 149 10.84 -1.18 -7.99
C ARG A 149 10.45 -2.63 -7.70
N GLY A 150 9.64 -2.81 -6.65
CA GLY A 150 9.43 -4.15 -6.06
C GLY A 150 10.75 -4.72 -5.55
N GLU A 151 11.14 -5.92 -5.94
CA GLU A 151 12.42 -6.55 -5.50
C GLU A 151 13.67 -5.93 -6.13
N GLU A 152 13.52 -5.09 -7.14
CA GLU A 152 14.63 -4.40 -7.80
C GLU A 152 15.01 -3.14 -7.03
N VAL A 153 16.32 -2.97 -6.80
CA VAL A 153 16.88 -1.74 -6.22
C VAL A 153 17.40 -0.87 -7.34
N LEU A 154 16.94 0.39 -7.35
CA LEU A 154 17.35 1.41 -8.29
C LEU A 154 18.49 2.21 -7.67
N VAL A 155 19.63 2.29 -8.35
CA VAL A 155 20.82 3.00 -7.87
C VAL A 155 21.21 4.06 -8.90
N LEU A 156 21.25 5.32 -8.47
CA LEU A 156 21.71 6.43 -9.31
C LEU A 156 23.19 6.67 -9.11
N ASP A 157 23.99 6.45 -10.16
CA ASP A 157 25.43 6.67 -10.13
C ASP A 157 25.80 7.96 -10.85
N ARG A 158 26.31 8.93 -10.09
CA ARG A 158 26.56 10.28 -10.60
C ARG A 158 27.75 10.36 -11.54
N MET A 159 28.91 9.86 -11.13
CA MET A 159 30.16 9.99 -11.88
C MET A 159 30.13 9.17 -13.17
N ASN A 160 29.54 7.98 -13.11
CA ASN A 160 29.39 7.15 -14.30
C ASN A 160 28.16 7.53 -15.14
N LYS A 161 27.30 8.43 -14.66
CA LYS A 161 26.08 8.88 -15.36
C LYS A 161 25.17 7.70 -15.71
N ARG A 162 24.90 6.83 -14.73
CA ARG A 162 24.13 5.60 -14.93
C ARG A 162 22.98 5.49 -13.94
N LEU A 163 21.92 4.85 -14.40
CA LEU A 163 20.91 4.24 -13.56
C LEU A 163 21.11 2.73 -13.59
N ILE A 164 21.26 2.14 -12.41
CA ILE A 164 21.43 0.70 -12.24
C ILE A 164 20.16 0.13 -11.64
N ILE A 165 19.61 -0.91 -12.26
CA ILE A 165 18.49 -1.70 -11.72
C ILE A 165 19.07 -3.05 -11.30
N SER A 166 19.04 -3.33 -10.00
CA SER A 166 19.64 -4.54 -9.41
C SER A 166 18.59 -5.46 -8.80
N GLU A 167 18.60 -6.72 -9.22
CA GLU A 167 17.85 -7.82 -8.60
C GLU A 167 18.85 -8.80 -7.94
N GLY A 168 19.53 -8.33 -6.89
CA GLY A 168 20.58 -9.13 -6.25
C GLY A 168 21.85 -9.20 -7.07
N SER A 169 22.14 -10.35 -7.67
CA SER A 169 23.34 -10.53 -8.50
C SER A 169 23.15 -10.10 -9.96
N THR A 170 21.92 -9.82 -10.37
CA THR A 170 21.60 -9.37 -11.73
C THR A 170 21.55 -7.85 -11.77
N PHE A 171 22.20 -7.25 -12.77
CA PHE A 171 22.28 -5.81 -12.96
C PHE A 171 21.89 -5.43 -14.39
N GLN A 172 21.00 -4.47 -14.53
CA GLN A 172 20.74 -3.75 -15.77
C GLN A 172 21.30 -2.34 -15.63
N VAL A 173 22.09 -1.92 -16.62
CA VAL A 173 22.72 -0.59 -16.64
C VAL A 173 22.07 0.24 -17.74
N ILE A 174 21.61 1.42 -17.38
CA ILE A 174 21.03 2.40 -18.30
C ILE A 174 21.91 3.65 -18.26
N GLU A 175 22.50 3.98 -19.40
CA GLU A 175 23.32 5.19 -19.56
C GLU A 175 22.41 6.43 -19.58
N LEU A 176 22.83 7.47 -18.87
CA LEU A 176 22.10 8.73 -18.73
C LEU A 176 22.90 9.87 -19.37
N SER A 177 22.18 10.87 -19.87
CA SER A 177 22.78 12.14 -20.26
C SER A 177 22.91 13.06 -19.04
N GLY A 178 23.94 13.91 -19.04
CA GLY A 178 24.11 14.97 -18.03
C GLY A 178 24.70 14.50 -16.70
N THR A 179 24.29 15.13 -15.60
CA THR A 179 24.82 14.85 -14.25
C THR A 179 23.66 14.51 -13.31
N PRO A 180 23.36 13.21 -13.11
CA PRO A 180 22.21 12.82 -12.31
C PRO A 180 22.43 13.07 -10.81
N ARG A 181 21.39 13.52 -10.10
CA ARG A 181 21.50 13.92 -8.67
C ARG A 181 20.52 13.27 -7.72
N SER A 182 19.31 12.97 -8.20
CA SER A 182 18.23 12.35 -7.43
C SER A 182 17.29 11.60 -8.35
N LEU A 183 16.60 10.60 -7.81
CA LEU A 183 15.57 9.83 -8.50
C LEU A 183 14.34 9.59 -7.64
N VAL A 184 13.22 9.24 -8.26
CA VAL A 184 12.05 8.66 -7.56
C VAL A 184 11.33 7.70 -8.50
N TYR A 185 10.81 6.60 -7.97
CA TYR A 185 10.05 5.62 -8.74
C TYR A 185 8.54 5.84 -8.60
N ASP A 186 7.84 5.85 -9.74
CA ASP A 186 6.38 5.83 -9.79
C ASP A 186 5.87 4.41 -10.05
N PRO A 187 5.27 3.76 -9.03
CA PRO A 187 4.78 2.38 -9.17
C PRO A 187 3.56 2.24 -10.08
N ARG A 188 2.82 3.32 -10.36
CA ARG A 188 1.63 3.28 -11.21
C ARG A 188 1.99 3.41 -12.69
N LEU A 189 2.90 4.31 -13.03
CA LEU A 189 3.33 4.45 -14.43
C LEU A 189 4.48 3.53 -14.81
N ASP A 190 5.12 2.87 -13.83
CA ASP A 190 6.34 2.08 -14.03
C ASP A 190 7.44 2.98 -14.62
N ARG A 191 7.62 4.18 -14.05
CA ARG A 191 8.56 5.22 -14.51
C ARG A 191 9.55 5.59 -13.41
N ILE A 192 10.80 5.84 -13.78
CA ILE A 192 11.84 6.31 -12.86
C ILE A 192 12.17 7.74 -13.24
N TYR A 193 11.76 8.71 -12.44
CA TYR A 193 12.12 10.11 -12.66
C TYR A 193 13.51 10.38 -12.10
N CYS A 194 14.31 11.17 -12.80
CA CYS A 194 15.65 11.57 -12.38
C CYS A 194 15.88 13.05 -12.67
N SER A 195 16.63 13.72 -11.81
CA SER A 195 17.08 15.09 -12.07
C SER A 195 18.48 15.12 -12.67
N ASP A 196 18.68 16.05 -13.59
CA ASP A 196 19.95 16.40 -14.20
C ASP A 196 20.31 17.83 -13.81
N VAL A 197 21.30 17.96 -12.91
CA VAL A 197 21.71 19.27 -12.41
C VAL A 197 22.53 20.08 -13.40
N GLU A 198 23.17 19.43 -14.37
CA GLU A 198 24.00 20.13 -15.36
C GLU A 198 23.14 20.79 -16.43
N ASN A 199 22.09 20.10 -16.90
CA ASN A 199 21.19 20.62 -17.92
C ASN A 199 19.94 21.31 -17.34
N GLY A 200 19.72 21.26 -16.03
CA GLY A 200 18.56 21.92 -15.42
C GLY A 200 17.24 21.25 -15.78
N THR A 201 17.23 19.92 -15.86
CA THR A 201 16.09 19.14 -16.35
C THR A 201 15.65 18.03 -15.41
N ILE A 202 14.38 17.63 -15.56
CA ILE A 202 13.85 16.38 -15.06
C ILE A 202 13.55 15.50 -16.26
N PHE A 203 13.95 14.24 -16.20
CA PHE A 203 13.63 13.23 -17.20
C PHE A 203 13.05 12.00 -16.53
N PHE A 204 12.40 11.14 -17.31
CA PHE A 204 12.00 9.82 -16.84
C PHE A 204 12.59 8.71 -17.69
N VAL A 205 12.79 7.56 -17.06
CA VAL A 205 13.26 6.33 -17.68
C VAL A 205 12.13 5.30 -17.62
N ASP A 206 11.80 4.70 -18.76
CA ASP A 206 11.02 3.46 -18.81
C ASP A 206 11.98 2.29 -18.59
N PRO A 207 11.91 1.59 -17.45
CA PRO A 207 12.86 0.52 -17.11
C PRO A 207 12.76 -0.69 -18.05
N LYS A 208 11.65 -0.89 -18.76
CA LYS A 208 11.47 -2.01 -19.69
C LYS A 208 12.07 -1.72 -21.06
N SER A 209 11.78 -0.54 -21.60
CA SER A 209 12.30 -0.14 -22.92
C SER A 209 13.67 0.53 -22.84
N THR A 210 14.14 0.88 -21.62
CA THR A 210 15.32 1.69 -21.33
C THR A 210 15.29 3.09 -21.96
N LYS A 211 14.12 3.52 -22.43
CA LYS A 211 13.95 4.82 -23.08
C LYS A 211 14.03 5.93 -22.03
N VAL A 212 14.78 6.98 -22.35
CA VAL A 212 14.94 8.19 -21.54
C VAL A 212 14.23 9.35 -22.25
N GLU A 213 13.33 10.05 -21.55
CA GLU A 213 12.56 11.16 -22.10
C GLU A 213 12.61 12.38 -21.16
N ASN A 214 12.80 13.56 -21.72
CA ASN A 214 12.71 14.81 -20.96
C ASN A 214 11.26 15.04 -20.52
N LEU A 215 11.07 15.30 -19.23
CA LEU A 215 9.78 15.67 -18.65
C LEU A 215 9.64 17.19 -18.54
N TYR A 216 10.68 17.84 -18.01
CA TYR A 216 10.67 19.27 -17.73
C TYR A 216 12.08 19.86 -17.86
N SER A 217 12.16 21.12 -18.25
CA SER A 217 13.41 21.86 -18.44
C SER A 217 13.27 23.30 -17.93
N GLY A 218 14.40 23.94 -17.62
CA GLY A 218 14.43 25.35 -17.18
C GLY A 218 14.62 25.54 -15.67
N LEU A 219 15.11 24.51 -14.97
CA LEU A 219 15.51 24.58 -13.56
C LEU A 219 17.00 24.93 -13.48
N HIS A 220 17.47 25.51 -12.38
CA HIS A 220 18.88 25.86 -12.20
C HIS A 220 19.66 24.77 -11.47
N TYR A 221 19.11 24.21 -10.40
CA TYR A 221 19.71 23.13 -9.64
C TYR A 221 18.65 22.13 -9.14
N PRO A 222 18.10 21.29 -10.03
CA PRO A 222 16.98 20.42 -9.72
C PRO A 222 17.34 19.22 -8.81
N VAL A 223 16.54 19.04 -7.77
CA VAL A 223 16.53 17.86 -6.91
C VAL A 223 15.10 17.34 -6.79
N ILE A 224 14.86 16.10 -7.19
CA ILE A 224 13.60 15.40 -6.94
C ILE A 224 13.57 14.98 -5.47
N PHE A 225 12.50 15.37 -4.80
CA PHE A 225 12.29 15.11 -3.39
C PHE A 225 11.40 13.90 -3.15
N ASP A 226 10.28 13.83 -3.88
CA ASP A 226 9.28 12.78 -3.70
C ASP A 226 8.28 12.70 -4.86
N ILE A 227 7.39 11.71 -4.83
CA ILE A 227 6.21 11.61 -5.68
C ILE A 227 4.99 11.26 -4.84
N ASP A 228 3.87 11.94 -5.06
CA ASP A 228 2.66 11.67 -4.29
C ASP A 228 1.73 10.63 -4.92
N ARG A 229 0.59 10.38 -4.25
CA ARG A 229 -0.40 9.38 -4.69
C ARG A 229 -1.18 9.80 -5.93
N ALA A 230 -1.07 11.04 -6.39
CA ALA A 230 -1.66 11.56 -7.62
C ALA A 230 -0.64 11.61 -8.77
N GLY A 231 0.58 11.11 -8.58
CA GLY A 231 1.61 11.09 -9.62
C GLY A 231 2.33 12.43 -9.81
N ARG A 232 2.19 13.36 -8.86
CA ARG A 232 2.85 14.67 -8.93
C ARG A 232 4.25 14.54 -8.35
N VAL A 233 5.25 14.93 -9.14
CA VAL A 233 6.66 14.90 -8.78
C VAL A 233 7.02 16.20 -8.08
N LEU A 234 7.55 16.10 -6.87
CA LEU A 234 8.02 17.23 -6.09
C LEU A 234 9.50 17.50 -6.38
N VAL A 235 9.82 18.70 -6.85
CA VAL A 235 11.15 19.07 -7.31
C VAL A 235 11.60 20.38 -6.66
N GLY A 236 12.67 20.35 -5.89
CA GLY A 236 13.35 21.57 -5.44
C GLY A 236 14.28 22.11 -6.52
N ASP A 237 14.19 23.42 -6.78
CA ASP A 237 15.25 24.15 -7.46
C ASP A 237 16.06 24.91 -6.41
N LEU A 238 17.18 24.32 -6.00
CA LEU A 238 17.94 24.80 -4.83
C LEU A 238 18.59 26.18 -5.05
N PHE A 239 18.62 26.69 -6.28
CA PHE A 239 19.13 28.03 -6.58
C PHE A 239 18.03 29.08 -6.79
N ASP A 240 16.79 28.66 -7.05
CA ASP A 240 15.62 29.55 -7.18
C ASP A 240 14.82 29.66 -5.86
N ASP A 241 15.32 29.05 -4.78
CA ASP A 241 14.66 28.96 -3.47
C ASP A 241 13.19 28.53 -3.57
N ALA A 242 12.90 27.57 -4.46
CA ALA A 242 11.55 27.19 -4.80
C ALA A 242 11.38 25.67 -4.88
N ILE A 243 10.16 25.23 -4.59
CA ILE A 243 9.72 23.86 -4.82
C ILE A 243 8.61 23.86 -5.88
N TYR A 244 8.81 23.08 -6.92
CA TYR A 244 7.88 22.86 -8.02
C TYR A 244 7.13 21.55 -7.80
N MET A 245 5.83 21.56 -8.03
CA MET A 245 5.02 20.35 -8.13
C MET A 245 4.64 20.16 -9.59
N ILE A 246 5.22 19.14 -10.21
CA ILE A 246 5.14 18.87 -11.65
C ILE A 246 4.28 17.63 -11.86
N SER A 247 3.33 17.68 -12.78
CA SER A 247 2.53 16.54 -13.19
C SER A 247 3.35 15.45 -13.89
N HIS A 248 2.74 14.29 -14.11
CA HIS A 248 3.38 13.15 -14.76
C HIS A 248 3.68 13.37 -16.26
N ASP A 249 3.13 14.43 -16.85
CA ASP A 249 3.31 14.85 -18.24
C ASP A 249 4.16 16.12 -18.41
N GLY A 250 4.63 16.71 -17.29
CA GLY A 250 5.58 17.81 -17.28
C GLY A 250 4.97 19.21 -17.08
N MET A 251 3.66 19.32 -16.90
CA MET A 251 3.01 20.57 -16.52
C MET A 251 3.36 20.97 -15.08
N VAL A 252 3.79 22.22 -14.87
CA VAL A 252 3.96 22.78 -13.53
C VAL A 252 2.59 23.10 -12.95
N LEU A 253 2.18 22.34 -11.93
CA LEU A 253 0.90 22.52 -11.25
C LEU A 253 0.96 23.64 -10.22
N ARG A 254 2.06 23.69 -9.45
CA ARG A 254 2.30 24.71 -8.42
C ARG A 254 3.79 25.02 -8.27
N LYS A 255 4.07 26.24 -7.81
CA LYS A 255 5.38 26.68 -7.33
C LYS A 255 5.21 27.19 -5.90
N TYR A 256 6.04 26.71 -4.98
CA TYR A 256 6.13 27.19 -3.60
C TYR A 256 7.43 27.96 -3.44
N ASP A 257 7.34 29.28 -3.35
CA ASP A 257 8.50 30.12 -3.04
C ASP A 257 8.83 29.99 -1.55
N LEU A 258 10.11 29.71 -1.23
CA LEU A 258 10.58 29.52 0.14
C LEU A 258 11.24 30.76 0.74
N MET A 259 11.39 31.83 -0.05
CA MET A 259 11.87 33.12 0.45
C MET A 259 10.81 33.75 1.37
N GLU A 260 11.11 33.82 2.67
CA GLU A 260 10.28 34.53 3.65
C GLU A 260 10.99 35.82 4.07
N ASP A 261 10.27 36.95 4.04
CA ASP A 261 10.77 38.27 4.46
C ASP A 261 12.10 38.71 3.82
N GLY A 262 12.35 38.29 2.58
CA GLY A 262 13.58 38.60 1.84
C GLY A 262 14.82 37.84 2.33
N LYS A 263 14.65 36.77 3.13
CA LYS A 263 15.72 35.88 3.56
C LYS A 263 15.76 34.62 2.70
N ILE A 264 16.98 34.24 2.30
CA ILE A 264 17.27 32.98 1.62
C ILE A 264 17.05 31.83 2.61
N THR A 265 16.21 30.87 2.22
CA THR A 265 16.00 29.63 2.97
C THR A 265 16.90 28.55 2.38
N ILE A 266 17.91 28.12 3.13
CA ILE A 266 18.74 26.98 2.73
C ILE A 266 17.94 25.71 3.05
N PHE A 267 17.56 24.97 2.02
CA PHE A 267 16.89 23.68 2.13
C PHE A 267 17.60 22.65 1.26
N ASN A 268 17.64 21.40 1.71
CA ASN A 268 18.34 20.32 1.02
C ASN A 268 17.42 19.16 0.61
N ASP A 269 16.27 19.02 1.28
CA ASP A 269 15.35 17.93 1.03
C ASP A 269 13.91 18.31 1.44
N ALA A 270 12.94 17.64 0.84
CA ALA A 270 11.53 17.69 1.23
C ALA A 270 10.88 16.31 1.08
N LYS A 271 9.74 16.08 1.74
CA LYS A 271 8.96 14.84 1.65
C LYS A 271 7.48 15.13 1.67
N ILE A 272 6.69 14.32 0.97
CA ILE A 272 5.23 14.46 0.96
C ILE A 272 4.61 13.27 1.69
N VAL A 273 3.81 13.57 2.70
CA VAL A 273 2.92 12.59 3.32
C VAL A 273 1.52 13.16 3.29
N PHE A 274 0.65 12.49 2.53
CA PHE A 274 -0.69 12.98 2.23
C PHE A 274 -0.64 14.40 1.66
N GLU A 275 -1.43 15.33 2.17
CA GLU A 275 -1.48 16.73 1.72
C GLU A 275 -0.44 17.63 2.42
N ARG A 276 0.53 17.04 3.13
CA ARG A 276 1.57 17.77 3.87
C ARG A 276 2.93 17.58 3.24
N MET A 277 3.60 18.69 2.96
CA MET A 277 4.99 18.74 2.55
C MET A 277 5.86 19.15 3.74
N TYR A 278 6.81 18.29 4.08
CA TYR A 278 7.83 18.53 5.10
C TYR A 278 9.08 19.03 4.40
N ILE A 279 9.59 20.19 4.78
CA ILE A 279 10.75 20.83 4.14
C ILE A 279 11.85 20.96 5.19
N GLN A 280 13.03 20.44 4.91
CA GLN A 280 14.19 20.59 5.77
C GLN A 280 14.80 21.99 5.61
N ASP A 281 14.43 22.90 6.50
CA ASP A 281 14.90 24.28 6.54
C ASP A 281 16.13 24.38 7.46
N LEU A 282 17.31 24.41 6.84
CA LEU A 282 18.59 24.48 7.54
C LEU A 282 18.88 25.87 8.08
N THR A 283 18.33 26.93 7.46
CA THR A 283 18.48 28.31 7.93
C THR A 283 17.82 28.48 9.30
N ASN A 284 16.60 27.97 9.45
CA ASN A 284 15.82 28.11 10.68
C ASN A 284 15.96 26.90 11.63
N ARG A 285 16.67 25.84 11.21
CA ARG A 285 16.84 24.58 11.94
C ARG A 285 15.52 23.91 12.32
N VAL A 286 14.62 23.84 11.35
CA VAL A 286 13.28 23.23 11.51
C VAL A 286 12.92 22.37 10.30
N TYR A 287 12.02 21.43 10.51
CA TYR A 287 11.20 20.86 9.44
C TYR A 287 9.94 21.70 9.31
N ARG A 288 9.84 22.53 8.27
CA ARG A 288 8.65 23.33 7.98
C ARG A 288 7.58 22.43 7.38
N ILE A 289 6.35 22.52 7.87
CA ILE A 289 5.21 21.74 7.35
C ILE A 289 4.31 22.68 6.57
N VAL A 290 4.12 22.40 5.28
CA VAL A 290 3.31 23.18 4.36
C VAL A 290 2.16 22.31 3.87
N ASP A 291 0.94 22.85 3.90
CA ASP A 291 -0.21 22.23 3.25
C ASP A 291 -0.10 22.47 1.73
N ILE A 292 -0.01 21.40 0.95
CA ILE A 292 0.24 21.50 -0.50
C ILE A 292 -0.97 22.01 -1.28
N LEU A 293 -2.18 21.92 -0.71
CA LEU A 293 -3.39 22.37 -1.37
C LEU A 293 -3.52 23.90 -1.32
N SER A 294 -3.14 24.51 -0.20
CA SER A 294 -3.20 25.96 0.03
C SER A 294 -1.85 26.67 -0.11
N GLY A 295 -0.74 25.93 -0.09
CA GLY A 295 0.63 26.47 -0.06
C GLY A 295 1.01 27.15 1.25
N LYS A 296 0.20 27.04 2.29
CA LYS A 296 0.44 27.73 3.57
C LYS A 296 1.22 26.86 4.54
N LYS A 297 2.11 27.49 5.31
CA LYS A 297 2.73 26.86 6.48
C LYS A 297 1.66 26.52 7.51
N VAL A 298 1.59 25.25 7.91
CA VAL A 298 0.64 24.73 8.90
C VAL A 298 1.31 24.28 10.19
N GLY A 299 2.64 24.13 10.20
CA GLY A 299 3.39 23.74 11.38
C GLY A 299 4.89 23.76 11.17
N GLU A 300 5.62 23.42 12.24
CA GLU A 300 7.07 23.19 12.19
C GLU A 300 7.49 22.20 13.29
N ILE A 301 8.56 21.45 13.04
CA ILE A 301 9.20 20.57 14.02
C ILE A 301 10.66 21.01 14.15
N LYS A 302 11.08 21.39 15.36
CA LYS A 302 12.46 21.83 15.60
C LYS A 302 13.44 20.67 15.49
N PHE A 303 14.66 20.95 15.02
CA PHE A 303 15.72 19.96 15.07
C PHE A 303 15.99 19.57 16.53
N PRO A 304 15.99 18.28 16.88
CA PRO A 304 16.21 17.84 18.26
C PRO A 304 17.65 18.05 18.77
N TYR A 305 18.61 18.26 17.86
CA TYR A 305 20.01 18.52 18.18
C TYR A 305 20.46 19.86 17.60
N ASP A 306 21.20 20.63 18.39
CA ASP A 306 21.72 21.95 18.00
C ASP A 306 23.11 21.86 17.34
N ASP A 307 23.87 20.80 17.63
CA ASP A 307 25.26 20.58 17.23
C ASP A 307 25.43 19.74 15.95
N ALA A 308 24.37 19.07 15.50
CA ALA A 308 24.35 18.29 14.28
C ALA A 308 23.37 18.88 13.25
N LEU A 309 23.68 18.73 11.95
CA LEU A 309 22.77 19.04 10.86
C LEU A 309 22.19 17.75 10.29
N PRO A 310 20.92 17.72 9.89
CA PRO A 310 20.35 16.55 9.24
C PRO A 310 20.88 16.45 7.80
N LEU A 311 21.47 15.31 7.44
CA LEU A 311 21.98 15.02 6.09
C LEU A 311 20.87 14.55 5.16
N SER A 312 19.95 13.75 5.68
CA SER A 312 18.85 13.13 4.95
C SER A 312 17.72 12.89 5.93
N PHE A 313 16.47 12.97 5.46
CA PHE A 313 15.33 12.62 6.27
C PHE A 313 14.24 11.95 5.42
N ASP A 314 13.36 11.21 6.06
CA ASP A 314 12.14 10.69 5.46
C ASP A 314 10.99 10.76 6.46
N VAL A 315 9.75 10.71 5.98
CA VAL A 315 8.55 10.79 6.83
C VAL A 315 7.70 9.56 6.57
N ASP A 316 7.32 8.86 7.63
CA ASP A 316 6.40 7.74 7.47
C ASP A 316 4.93 8.19 7.38
N GLY A 317 4.04 7.24 7.07
CA GLY A 317 2.61 7.55 6.94
C GLY A 317 1.90 7.93 8.24
N TYR A 318 2.58 7.84 9.40
CA TYR A 318 2.08 8.28 10.71
C TYR A 318 2.61 9.67 11.09
N GLY A 319 3.37 10.32 10.20
CA GLY A 319 3.97 11.63 10.44
C GLY A 319 5.28 11.58 11.23
N GLY A 320 5.83 10.39 11.48
CA GLY A 320 7.11 10.21 12.16
C GLY A 320 8.29 10.51 11.24
N LEU A 321 9.25 11.30 11.74
CA LEU A 321 10.46 11.70 11.01
C LEU A 321 11.61 10.73 11.28
N MET A 322 12.12 10.10 10.24
CA MET A 322 13.42 9.44 10.22
C MET A 322 14.48 10.45 9.84
N ILE A 323 15.58 10.54 10.58
CA ILE A 323 16.61 11.55 10.34
C ILE A 323 18.00 10.92 10.48
N LEU A 324 18.82 11.07 9.44
CA LEU A 324 20.24 10.79 9.45
C LEU A 324 21.00 12.09 9.69
N TRP A 325 21.82 12.13 10.73
CA TRP A 325 22.54 13.31 11.18
C TRP A 325 24.00 13.31 10.73
N SER A 326 24.58 14.51 10.61
CA SER A 326 25.97 14.72 10.18
C SER A 326 27.02 14.16 11.14
N ASP A 327 26.63 13.88 12.39
CA ASP A 327 27.48 13.26 13.40
C ASP A 327 27.37 11.72 13.42
N GLY A 328 26.63 11.14 12.46
CA GLY A 328 26.44 9.70 12.36
C GLY A 328 25.38 9.13 13.29
N LYS A 329 24.47 9.94 13.84
CA LYS A 329 23.26 9.43 14.50
C LYS A 329 22.15 9.16 13.49
N PHE A 330 21.33 8.14 13.75
CA PHE A 330 20.06 7.93 13.07
C PHE A 330 18.93 7.94 14.09
N THR A 331 17.95 8.83 13.92
CA THR A 331 16.87 9.01 14.90
C THR A 331 15.51 8.95 14.27
N TYR A 332 14.55 8.49 15.05
CA TYR A 332 13.13 8.60 14.78
C TYR A 332 12.49 9.60 15.75
N VAL A 333 11.79 10.61 15.20
CA VAL A 333 10.99 11.57 15.96
C VAL A 333 9.53 11.29 15.68
N ASN A 334 8.78 10.86 16.68
CA ASN A 334 7.35 10.56 16.51
C ASN A 334 6.51 11.86 16.51
N GLU A 335 5.20 11.74 16.24
CA GLU A 335 4.28 12.90 16.17
C GLU A 335 4.26 13.72 17.47
N ASP A 336 4.45 13.08 18.63
CA ASP A 336 4.53 13.74 19.95
C ASP A 336 5.86 14.49 20.19
N GLY A 337 6.80 14.44 19.23
CA GLY A 337 8.12 15.05 19.34
C GLY A 337 9.12 14.25 20.17
N LYS A 338 8.78 13.01 20.57
CA LYS A 338 9.70 12.13 21.30
C LYS A 338 10.76 11.61 20.33
N VAL A 339 12.02 11.81 20.70
CA VAL A 339 13.17 11.36 19.91
C VAL A 339 13.63 9.99 20.41
N ARG A 340 13.87 9.08 19.47
CA ARG A 340 14.48 7.77 19.70
C ARG A 340 15.67 7.60 18.75
N GLU A 341 16.82 7.27 19.30
CA GLU A 341 17.97 6.85 18.49
C GLU A 341 17.79 5.38 18.07
N LEU A 342 17.97 5.12 16.78
CA LEU A 342 17.94 3.78 16.19
C LEU A 342 19.37 3.32 15.95
N LYS A 343 19.64 2.03 16.18
CA LYS A 343 20.98 1.45 16.07
C LYS A 343 20.98 0.30 15.09
N LEU A 344 22.07 0.19 14.31
CA LEU A 344 22.39 -0.99 13.53
C LEU A 344 23.48 -1.79 14.27
N SER A 345 23.39 -3.12 14.22
CA SER A 345 24.31 -4.00 14.94
C SER A 345 25.70 -4.10 14.31
N GLU A 346 25.81 -3.85 13.00
CA GLU A 346 27.04 -4.13 12.22
C GLU A 346 27.64 -2.91 11.52
N ASP A 347 26.89 -1.81 11.37
CA ASP A 347 27.33 -0.60 10.66
C ASP A 347 27.21 0.63 11.56
N GLU A 348 28.15 1.57 11.42
CA GLU A 348 27.98 2.91 11.93
C GLU A 348 27.24 3.78 10.91
N PHE A 349 26.29 4.60 11.37
CA PHE A 349 25.55 5.46 10.45
C PHE A 349 26.37 6.61 9.85
N SER A 350 27.56 6.85 10.40
CA SER A 350 28.55 7.84 9.93
C SER A 350 29.00 7.57 8.47
N GLU A 351 28.87 6.35 7.99
CA GLU A 351 29.27 5.93 6.63
C GLU A 351 28.19 6.17 5.58
N PHE A 352 26.95 6.50 5.99
CA PHE A 352 25.85 6.77 5.08
C PHE A 352 25.73 8.25 4.75
N SER A 353 25.33 8.55 3.51
CA SER A 353 25.13 9.94 3.05
C SER A 353 23.67 10.30 2.79
N ARG A 354 22.83 9.29 2.53
CA ARG A 354 21.42 9.43 2.19
C ARG A 354 20.67 8.14 2.49
N PHE A 355 19.38 8.25 2.74
CA PHE A 355 18.49 7.10 2.75
C PHE A 355 17.11 7.42 2.15
N LYS A 356 16.35 6.39 1.81
CA LYS A 356 14.91 6.47 1.54
C LYS A 356 14.14 5.37 2.25
N TYR A 357 12.96 5.72 2.75
CA TYR A 357 12.02 4.77 3.33
C TYR A 357 11.01 4.31 2.28
N ARG A 358 10.98 2.99 2.08
CA ARG A 358 10.05 2.28 1.20
C ARG A 358 9.58 1.05 1.95
N PRO A 359 8.49 1.13 2.73
CA PRO A 359 8.02 0.03 3.57
C PRO A 359 8.04 -1.31 2.83
N PRO A 360 8.63 -2.36 3.40
CA PRO A 360 9.13 -2.47 4.78
C PRO A 360 10.62 -2.09 4.97
N PHE A 361 11.26 -1.48 3.97
CA PHE A 361 12.70 -1.23 3.95
C PHE A 361 13.08 0.24 4.14
N ILE A 362 14.25 0.45 4.74
CA ILE A 362 15.03 1.68 4.56
C ILE A 362 16.24 1.33 3.70
N LEU A 363 16.48 2.10 2.65
CA LEU A 363 17.63 1.96 1.76
C LEU A 363 18.65 3.03 2.07
N PHE A 364 19.84 2.65 2.50
CA PHE A 364 20.94 3.55 2.79
C PHE A 364 22.00 3.53 1.68
N VAL A 365 22.57 4.70 1.41
CA VAL A 365 23.65 4.89 0.43
C VAL A 365 25.00 5.05 1.15
N LYS A 366 25.95 4.13 0.90
CA LYS A 366 27.35 4.22 1.32
C LYS A 366 28.22 4.62 0.12
N PRO A 367 28.48 5.91 -0.09
CA PRO A 367 29.17 6.38 -1.29
C PRO A 367 30.63 5.92 -1.35
N PHE A 368 31.32 5.87 -0.20
CA PHE A 368 32.74 5.51 -0.12
C PHE A 368 32.98 3.99 -0.20
N ASP A 369 32.02 3.18 0.22
CA ASP A 369 32.06 1.72 0.06
C ASP A 369 31.46 1.25 -1.27
N HIS A 370 31.01 2.19 -2.11
CA HIS A 370 30.34 1.92 -3.37
C HIS A 370 29.19 0.92 -3.18
N SER A 371 28.37 1.08 -2.14
CA SER A 371 27.35 0.09 -1.79
C SER A 371 26.04 0.70 -1.30
N ILE A 372 24.99 -0.11 -1.41
CA ILE A 372 23.65 0.17 -0.89
C ILE A 372 23.32 -0.86 0.18
N VAL A 373 22.78 -0.41 1.31
CA VAL A 373 22.36 -1.27 2.42
C VAL A 373 20.85 -1.18 2.56
N LEU A 374 20.18 -2.32 2.45
CA LEU A 374 18.74 -2.44 2.68
C LEU A 374 18.55 -2.95 4.11
N CYS A 375 17.80 -2.20 4.92
CA CYS A 375 17.45 -2.56 6.27
C CYS A 375 15.94 -2.81 6.38
N SER A 376 15.52 -3.95 6.92
CA SER A 376 14.11 -4.19 7.27
C SER A 376 13.75 -3.37 8.51
N VAL A 377 12.50 -2.93 8.55
CA VAL A 377 11.93 -2.16 9.66
C VAL A 377 10.86 -2.99 10.36
N GLU A 378 11.00 -3.12 11.67
CA GLU A 378 9.97 -3.64 12.55
C GLU A 378 9.31 -2.48 13.31
N ARG A 379 8.00 -2.59 13.54
CA ARG A 379 7.21 -1.62 14.31
C ARG A 379 6.59 -2.24 15.55
N GLU A 380 6.11 -1.39 16.46
CA GLU A 380 5.45 -1.81 17.70
C GLU A 380 4.09 -2.48 17.42
N ASP A 381 3.30 -1.91 16.50
CA ASP A 381 1.98 -2.40 16.11
C ASP A 381 1.95 -2.90 14.66
N PRO A 382 1.02 -3.80 14.29
CA PRO A 382 0.87 -4.29 12.93
C PRO A 382 0.70 -3.15 11.91
N GLU A 383 1.61 -3.06 10.94
CA GLU A 383 1.59 -2.01 9.91
C GLU A 383 0.84 -2.43 8.64
N TYR A 384 0.67 -3.73 8.38
CA TYR A 384 0.30 -4.24 7.06
C TYR A 384 -1.09 -4.86 7.03
N ILE A 385 -1.88 -4.46 6.02
CA ILE A 385 -3.17 -5.02 5.69
C ILE A 385 -3.01 -5.90 4.44
N ASN A 386 -3.15 -7.21 4.62
CA ASN A 386 -3.13 -8.20 3.54
C ASN A 386 -4.56 -8.55 3.11
N ILE A 387 -4.87 -8.36 1.82
CA ILE A 387 -6.20 -8.61 1.26
C ILE A 387 -6.05 -9.59 0.11
N ILE A 388 -6.68 -10.76 0.25
CA ILE A 388 -6.80 -11.74 -0.84
C ILE A 388 -7.95 -11.32 -1.73
N THR A 389 -7.65 -10.95 -2.97
CA THR A 389 -8.62 -10.48 -3.97
C THR A 389 -9.17 -11.63 -4.81
N ALA A 390 -8.42 -12.72 -5.01
CA ALA A 390 -8.93 -13.90 -5.69
C ALA A 390 -8.26 -15.20 -5.25
N ILE A 391 -9.01 -16.29 -5.40
CA ILE A 391 -8.54 -17.66 -5.26
C ILE A 391 -9.04 -18.45 -6.46
N ASP A 392 -8.13 -18.92 -7.29
CA ASP A 392 -8.43 -19.81 -8.41
C ASP A 392 -7.93 -21.21 -8.07
N VAL A 393 -8.87 -22.14 -7.90
CA VAL A 393 -8.60 -23.54 -7.58
C VAL A 393 -8.66 -24.35 -8.87
N GLY A 394 -7.49 -24.72 -9.40
CA GLY A 394 -7.34 -25.64 -10.51
C GLY A 394 -7.26 -27.10 -10.06
N LEU A 395 -7.25 -28.03 -11.02
CA LEU A 395 -7.13 -29.46 -10.75
C LEU A 395 -5.77 -29.85 -10.13
N LYS A 396 -4.71 -29.06 -10.36
CA LYS A 396 -3.33 -29.35 -9.94
C LYS A 396 -2.65 -28.20 -9.22
N GLU A 397 -3.25 -27.02 -9.19
CA GLU A 397 -2.63 -25.79 -8.72
C GLU A 397 -3.66 -24.88 -8.08
N ILE A 398 -3.26 -24.13 -7.05
CA ILE A 398 -4.00 -23.02 -6.50
C ILE A 398 -3.26 -21.75 -6.86
N LYS A 399 -3.98 -20.77 -7.39
CA LYS A 399 -3.51 -19.40 -7.63
C LYS A 399 -4.20 -18.46 -6.66
N LEU A 400 -3.42 -17.61 -6.01
CA LEU A 400 -3.91 -16.59 -5.09
C LEU A 400 -3.46 -15.23 -5.58
N GLU A 401 -4.42 -14.32 -5.74
CA GLU A 401 -4.15 -12.91 -6.01
C GLU A 401 -4.40 -12.12 -4.72
N PHE A 402 -3.49 -11.21 -4.38
CA PHE A 402 -3.59 -10.41 -3.17
C PHE A 402 -2.87 -9.06 -3.30
N THR A 403 -3.14 -8.18 -2.35
CA THR A 403 -2.48 -6.88 -2.22
C THR A 403 -2.06 -6.66 -0.77
N ILE A 404 -0.90 -6.05 -0.58
CA ILE A 404 -0.41 -5.65 0.74
C ILE A 404 -0.25 -4.13 0.74
N ASN A 405 -0.92 -3.49 1.69
CA ASN A 405 -0.80 -2.06 1.92
C ASN A 405 -0.41 -1.80 3.37
N THR A 406 0.29 -0.71 3.63
CA THR A 406 0.39 -0.18 4.99
C THR A 406 -0.99 0.27 5.46
N PHE A 407 -1.17 0.37 6.77
CA PHE A 407 -2.40 0.88 7.37
C PHE A 407 -2.73 2.30 6.90
N THR A 408 -1.68 3.10 6.66
CA THR A 408 -1.76 4.46 6.13
C THR A 408 -2.10 4.50 4.63
N GLY A 409 -2.18 3.35 3.97
CA GLY A 409 -2.60 3.20 2.57
C GLY A 409 -1.46 3.19 1.54
N ASN A 410 -0.19 3.16 1.95
CA ASN A 410 0.92 3.02 1.00
C ASN A 410 0.99 1.59 0.47
N CYS A 411 1.29 1.43 -0.82
CA CYS A 411 1.50 0.12 -1.41
C CYS A 411 2.85 -0.44 -0.97
N VAL A 412 2.88 -1.71 -0.56
CA VAL A 412 4.13 -2.42 -0.25
C VAL A 412 4.55 -3.19 -1.49
N SER A 413 5.55 -2.68 -2.21
CA SER A 413 5.97 -3.28 -3.49
C SER A 413 6.86 -4.52 -3.34
N THR A 414 7.50 -4.69 -2.17
CA THR A 414 8.52 -5.72 -1.95
C THR A 414 8.01 -6.76 -0.98
N VAL A 415 7.18 -7.68 -1.49
CA VAL A 415 6.49 -8.64 -0.62
C VAL A 415 7.19 -9.98 -0.48
N ARG A 416 7.72 -10.52 -1.59
CA ARG A 416 8.15 -11.92 -1.70
C ARG A 416 9.09 -12.41 -0.59
N PRO A 417 10.12 -11.65 -0.15
CA PRO A 417 11.03 -12.15 0.88
C PRO A 417 10.34 -12.50 2.20
N PHE A 418 9.20 -11.85 2.46
CA PHE A 418 8.44 -11.96 3.70
C PHE A 418 7.20 -12.85 3.54
N LEU A 419 6.97 -13.40 2.36
CA LEU A 419 5.83 -14.27 2.09
C LEU A 419 6.11 -15.71 2.52
N THR A 420 5.16 -16.26 3.26
CA THR A 420 5.06 -17.70 3.48
C THR A 420 3.66 -18.17 3.14
N ALA A 421 3.57 -19.29 2.42
CA ALA A 421 2.32 -19.94 2.10
C ALA A 421 2.20 -21.24 2.91
N TYR A 422 1.04 -21.44 3.53
CA TYR A 422 0.68 -22.66 4.22
C TYR A 422 -0.56 -23.25 3.57
N ASP A 423 -0.52 -24.54 3.26
CA ASP A 423 -1.67 -25.35 2.85
C ASP A 423 -1.78 -26.53 3.81
N SER A 424 -2.99 -26.80 4.29
CA SER A 424 -3.29 -28.00 5.07
C SER A 424 -2.50 -28.13 6.39
N GLY A 425 -2.00 -27.00 6.91
CA GLY A 425 -1.17 -26.92 8.11
C GLY A 425 0.34 -27.06 7.86
N GLY A 426 0.76 -27.31 6.61
CA GLY A 426 2.17 -27.40 6.21
C GLY A 426 2.60 -26.23 5.34
N ARG A 427 3.90 -25.88 5.37
CA ARG A 427 4.47 -24.87 4.46
C ARG A 427 4.57 -25.45 3.05
N VAL A 428 4.12 -24.69 2.06
CA VAL A 428 4.22 -25.05 0.64
C VAL A 428 5.21 -24.15 -0.09
N SER A 429 5.93 -24.70 -1.07
CA SER A 429 6.66 -23.90 -2.04
C SER A 429 5.68 -23.27 -3.03
N PHE A 430 6.00 -22.08 -3.52
CA PHE A 430 5.17 -21.36 -4.46
C PHE A 430 6.04 -20.66 -5.50
N SER A 431 5.49 -20.47 -6.69
CA SER A 431 5.94 -19.47 -7.63
C SER A 431 5.28 -18.14 -7.30
N TYR A 432 6.00 -17.04 -7.54
CA TYR A 432 5.53 -15.69 -7.28
C TYR A 432 5.69 -14.87 -8.55
N ARG A 433 4.68 -14.07 -8.87
CA ARG A 433 4.74 -13.09 -9.95
C ARG A 433 3.90 -11.86 -9.64
N ARG A 434 4.29 -10.77 -10.27
CA ARG A 434 3.57 -9.50 -10.27
C ARG A 434 2.67 -9.44 -11.49
N LYS A 435 1.36 -9.27 -11.29
CA LYS A 435 0.35 -9.25 -12.34
C LYS A 435 -0.21 -7.84 -12.50
N MET A 436 -0.12 -7.31 -13.72
CA MET A 436 -0.78 -6.05 -14.05
C MET A 436 -2.27 -6.28 -14.24
N VAL A 437 -3.10 -5.45 -13.61
CA VAL A 437 -4.56 -5.54 -13.70
C VAL A 437 -5.19 -4.26 -14.19
N GLU A 438 -6.38 -4.43 -14.79
CA GLU A 438 -7.18 -3.33 -15.31
C GLU A 438 -7.56 -2.36 -14.19
N THR A 439 -7.49 -1.08 -14.51
CA THR A 439 -7.93 0.03 -13.68
C THR A 439 -9.28 0.53 -14.19
N LYS A 440 -10.18 0.89 -13.27
CA LYS A 440 -11.48 1.48 -13.60
C LYS A 440 -11.68 2.75 -12.80
N ILE A 441 -12.15 3.79 -13.47
CA ILE A 441 -12.40 5.09 -12.87
C ILE A 441 -13.91 5.27 -12.75
N TYR A 442 -14.37 5.60 -11.55
CA TYR A 442 -15.74 5.95 -11.24
C TYR A 442 -15.76 7.38 -10.70
N GLU A 443 -16.84 8.09 -10.96
CA GLU A 443 -17.03 9.47 -10.53
C GLU A 443 -18.34 9.57 -9.75
N THR A 444 -18.35 10.27 -8.61
CA THR A 444 -19.55 10.47 -7.82
C THR A 444 -19.55 11.81 -7.09
N ARG A 445 -20.75 12.35 -6.87
CA ARG A 445 -21.00 13.48 -5.95
C ARG A 445 -21.69 13.03 -4.65
N ASP A 446 -22.24 11.81 -4.63
CA ASP A 446 -22.86 11.21 -3.45
C ASP A 446 -22.03 10.01 -2.98
N LEU A 447 -21.07 10.31 -2.09
CA LEU A 447 -20.20 9.29 -1.50
C LEU A 447 -21.00 8.23 -0.74
N MET A 448 -22.02 8.61 0.02
CA MET A 448 -22.76 7.62 0.83
C MET A 448 -23.67 6.75 -0.02
N GLY A 449 -24.31 7.32 -1.05
CA GLY A 449 -25.05 6.55 -2.05
C GLY A 449 -24.16 5.52 -2.72
N PHE A 450 -22.95 5.92 -3.13
CA PHE A 450 -21.96 5.03 -3.72
C PHE A 450 -21.56 3.90 -2.76
N LEU A 451 -21.19 4.24 -1.52
CA LEU A 451 -20.76 3.26 -0.51
C LEU A 451 -21.85 2.24 -0.17
N LYS A 452 -23.13 2.67 -0.10
CA LYS A 452 -24.25 1.78 0.24
C LYS A 452 -24.73 0.93 -0.93
N ASN A 453 -24.71 1.46 -2.15
CA ASN A 453 -25.39 0.84 -3.28
C ASN A 453 -24.45 0.27 -4.34
N ASP A 454 -23.35 0.95 -4.62
CA ASP A 454 -22.50 0.67 -5.78
C ASP A 454 -21.22 -0.08 -5.42
N LEU A 455 -20.66 0.17 -4.23
CA LEU A 455 -19.45 -0.49 -3.75
C LEU A 455 -19.52 -2.02 -3.85
N LYS A 456 -20.66 -2.62 -3.44
CA LYS A 456 -20.87 -4.07 -3.49
C LYS A 456 -20.85 -4.66 -4.90
N LYS A 457 -21.13 -3.84 -5.92
CA LYS A 457 -21.18 -4.25 -7.34
C LYS A 457 -19.80 -4.23 -8.01
N LEU A 458 -18.79 -3.64 -7.37
CA LEU A 458 -17.46 -3.51 -7.95
C LEU A 458 -16.74 -4.86 -8.00
N ASN A 459 -15.94 -5.03 -9.06
CA ASN A 459 -15.09 -6.20 -9.23
C ASN A 459 -13.81 -6.00 -8.41
N ARG A 460 -13.53 -6.91 -7.47
CA ARG A 460 -12.33 -6.83 -6.62
C ARG A 460 -11.03 -7.25 -7.31
N ARG A 461 -11.11 -7.90 -8.48
CA ARG A 461 -9.94 -8.24 -9.32
C ARG A 461 -9.46 -7.07 -10.18
N THR A 462 -10.21 -5.97 -10.24
CA THR A 462 -9.78 -4.73 -10.89
C THR A 462 -9.37 -3.71 -9.84
N LYS A 463 -8.50 -2.78 -10.20
CA LYS A 463 -8.25 -1.61 -9.36
C LYS A 463 -9.32 -0.56 -9.61
N ASN A 464 -10.13 -0.26 -8.60
CA ASN A 464 -11.24 0.69 -8.74
C ASN A 464 -10.84 2.04 -8.13
N TYR A 465 -10.68 3.06 -8.96
CA TYR A 465 -10.49 4.44 -8.53
C TYR A 465 -11.83 5.15 -8.48
N VAL A 466 -12.11 5.87 -7.39
CA VAL A 466 -13.36 6.61 -7.22
C VAL A 466 -13.03 8.07 -6.94
N LEU A 467 -13.40 8.94 -7.88
CA LEU A 467 -13.23 10.38 -7.79
C LEU A 467 -14.50 10.94 -7.17
N VAL A 468 -14.37 11.54 -5.99
CA VAL A 468 -15.47 12.12 -5.23
C VAL A 468 -15.39 13.63 -5.38
N TYR A 469 -16.29 14.19 -6.17
CA TYR A 469 -16.41 15.64 -6.33
C TYR A 469 -17.29 16.17 -5.21
N GLN A 470 -16.69 16.85 -4.23
CA GLN A 470 -17.39 17.21 -3.02
C GLN A 470 -17.28 18.69 -2.69
N GLU A 471 -18.43 19.31 -2.47
CA GLU A 471 -18.54 20.74 -2.18
C GLU A 471 -18.66 21.02 -0.67
N ASP A 472 -19.25 20.11 0.12
CA ASP A 472 -19.26 20.13 1.59
C ASP A 472 -19.56 18.74 2.18
N VAL A 473 -18.98 18.41 3.34
CA VAL A 473 -19.27 17.16 4.06
C VAL A 473 -19.53 17.45 5.53
N GLU A 474 -20.77 17.25 5.96
CA GLU A 474 -21.06 17.05 7.37
C GLU A 474 -20.37 15.78 7.86
N GLU A 475 -19.90 15.79 9.11
CA GLU A 475 -19.23 14.68 9.77
C GLU A 475 -20.08 13.39 9.70
N LYS A 476 -19.67 12.42 8.88
CA LYS A 476 -20.34 11.11 8.78
C LYS A 476 -19.59 10.10 9.60
N LYS A 477 -19.85 10.06 10.90
CA LYS A 477 -19.23 9.12 11.87
C LYS A 477 -19.25 7.65 11.43
N GLU A 478 -20.13 7.28 10.51
CA GLU A 478 -20.26 5.92 10.00
C GLU A 478 -19.37 5.59 8.80
N ILE A 479 -18.63 6.56 8.23
CA ILE A 479 -17.87 6.33 6.99
C ILE A 479 -16.76 5.28 7.15
N LEU A 480 -16.11 5.26 8.32
CA LEU A 480 -15.04 4.30 8.62
C LEU A 480 -15.53 2.84 8.61
N LYS A 481 -16.83 2.60 8.84
CA LYS A 481 -17.44 1.25 8.73
C LYS A 481 -17.31 0.66 7.33
N PHE A 482 -17.13 1.50 6.31
CA PHE A 482 -16.98 1.07 4.93
C PHE A 482 -15.53 0.78 4.52
N LEU A 483 -14.52 1.09 5.35
CA LEU A 483 -13.11 0.90 4.98
C LEU A 483 -12.77 -0.55 4.67
N LEU A 484 -13.28 -1.49 5.45
CA LEU A 484 -13.03 -2.91 5.22
C LEU A 484 -13.64 -3.39 3.88
N PRO A 485 -14.93 -3.13 3.58
CA PRO A 485 -15.48 -3.37 2.24
C PRO A 485 -14.70 -2.69 1.11
N VAL A 486 -14.27 -1.44 1.29
CA VAL A 486 -13.47 -0.67 0.33
C VAL A 486 -12.15 -1.36 0.03
N LYS A 487 -11.47 -1.85 1.08
CA LYS A 487 -10.24 -2.63 0.97
C LYS A 487 -10.47 -3.96 0.27
N MET A 488 -11.50 -4.71 0.66
CA MET A 488 -11.85 -5.98 0.04
C MET A 488 -12.23 -5.85 -1.45
N LYS A 489 -12.76 -4.69 -1.86
CA LYS A 489 -13.11 -4.38 -3.26
C LYS A 489 -11.99 -3.68 -4.04
N ASN A 490 -10.78 -3.60 -3.49
CA ASN A 490 -9.61 -2.94 -4.08
C ASN A 490 -9.93 -1.52 -4.59
N VAL A 491 -10.61 -0.73 -3.74
CA VAL A 491 -11.06 0.62 -4.07
C VAL A 491 -10.11 1.67 -3.48
N THR A 492 -9.80 2.70 -4.26
CA THR A 492 -9.04 3.88 -3.84
C THR A 492 -9.84 5.13 -4.14
N PHE A 493 -10.04 5.97 -3.12
CA PHE A 493 -10.82 7.20 -3.23
C PHE A 493 -9.91 8.41 -3.40
N TYR A 494 -10.21 9.26 -4.37
CA TYR A 494 -9.64 10.61 -4.45
C TYR A 494 -10.73 11.62 -4.14
N LEU A 495 -10.49 12.47 -3.16
CA LEU A 495 -11.43 13.53 -2.79
C LEU A 495 -11.04 14.82 -3.51
N LEU A 496 -11.92 15.27 -4.39
CA LEU A 496 -11.76 16.51 -5.16
C LEU A 496 -12.60 17.58 -4.48
N LYS A 497 -11.93 18.55 -3.85
CA LYS A 497 -12.59 19.63 -3.09
C LYS A 497 -12.24 21.01 -3.62
N ASN A 498 -13.04 22.00 -3.26
CA ASN A 498 -12.65 23.40 -3.45
C ASN A 498 -11.69 23.83 -2.33
N GLU A 499 -10.85 24.84 -2.59
CA GLU A 499 -9.77 25.25 -1.65
C GLU A 499 -10.29 25.51 -0.23
N ASN A 500 -11.47 26.13 -0.11
CA ASN A 500 -12.06 26.52 1.18
C ASN A 500 -12.96 25.44 1.83
N THR A 501 -13.21 24.33 1.15
CA THR A 501 -14.03 23.24 1.70
C THR A 501 -13.25 22.53 2.81
N LYS A 502 -13.84 22.47 4.01
CA LYS A 502 -13.27 21.73 5.14
C LYS A 502 -13.59 20.25 5.00
N VAL A 503 -12.63 19.40 5.40
CA VAL A 503 -12.77 17.95 5.43
C VAL A 503 -12.70 17.51 6.89
N SER A 504 -13.59 16.61 7.31
CA SER A 504 -13.54 16.04 8.65
C SER A 504 -12.37 15.04 8.75
N PRO A 505 -11.66 14.94 9.89
CA PRO A 505 -10.55 14.00 10.07
C PRO A 505 -10.89 12.54 9.69
N GLN A 506 -12.10 12.08 9.99
CA GLN A 506 -12.52 10.71 9.66
C GLN A 506 -12.65 10.48 8.14
N LEU A 507 -12.93 11.52 7.37
CA LEU A 507 -12.96 11.45 5.91
C LEU A 507 -11.54 11.53 5.32
N GLU A 508 -10.65 12.31 5.94
CA GLU A 508 -9.22 12.31 5.59
C GLU A 508 -8.63 10.90 5.77
N ASP A 509 -8.81 10.33 6.96
CA ASP A 509 -8.41 8.95 7.27
C ASP A 509 -9.03 7.95 6.30
N PHE A 510 -10.32 8.10 5.98
CA PHE A 510 -10.99 7.21 5.03
C PHE A 510 -10.31 7.23 3.65
N VAL A 511 -10.03 8.42 3.14
CA VAL A 511 -9.36 8.63 1.84
C VAL A 511 -7.93 8.08 1.88
N HIS A 512 -7.17 8.42 2.93
CA HIS A 512 -5.78 8.01 3.08
C HIS A 512 -5.64 6.50 3.25
N ILE A 513 -6.43 5.89 4.15
CA ILE A 513 -6.44 4.43 4.34
C ILE A 513 -6.82 3.76 3.03
N SER A 514 -7.75 4.30 2.22
CA SER A 514 -8.09 3.73 0.89
C SER A 514 -6.94 3.77 -0.14
N SER A 515 -5.75 4.25 0.23
CA SER A 515 -4.58 4.49 -0.64
C SER A 515 -4.73 5.70 -1.56
N GLY A 516 -5.66 6.58 -1.21
CA GLY A 516 -6.02 7.76 -1.96
C GLY A 516 -5.44 9.05 -1.40
N MET A 517 -5.95 10.18 -1.90
CA MET A 517 -5.47 11.52 -1.56
C MET A 517 -6.55 12.58 -1.80
N ILE A 518 -6.46 13.69 -1.08
CA ILE A 518 -7.29 14.88 -1.24
C ILE A 518 -6.59 15.87 -2.17
N LEU A 519 -7.33 16.39 -3.13
CA LEU A 519 -6.83 17.24 -4.20
C LEU A 519 -7.77 18.41 -4.44
N ASN A 520 -7.26 19.46 -5.11
CA ASN A 520 -8.12 20.53 -5.56
C ASN A 520 -8.93 20.07 -6.77
N SER A 521 -10.19 20.49 -6.87
CA SER A 521 -11.08 20.09 -7.98
C SER A 521 -10.56 20.53 -9.35
N SER A 522 -9.71 21.57 -9.40
CA SER A 522 -9.03 22.00 -10.63
C SER A 522 -7.99 21.00 -11.14
N GLU A 523 -7.53 20.06 -10.30
CA GLU A 523 -6.55 19.03 -10.64
C GLU A 523 -7.22 17.72 -11.10
N ALA A 524 -8.55 17.70 -11.24
CA ALA A 524 -9.31 16.49 -11.55
C ALA A 524 -8.96 15.87 -12.91
N ASP A 525 -8.83 16.69 -13.95
CA ASP A 525 -8.50 16.21 -15.30
C ASP A 525 -7.08 15.63 -15.34
N GLU A 526 -6.15 16.27 -14.63
CA GLU A 526 -4.77 15.78 -14.52
C GLU A 526 -4.70 14.44 -13.77
N LEU A 527 -5.39 14.34 -12.63
CA LEU A 527 -5.51 13.08 -11.91
C LEU A 527 -6.11 11.99 -12.80
N LYS A 528 -7.15 12.31 -13.58
CA LYS A 528 -7.80 11.34 -14.45
C LYS A 528 -6.84 10.83 -15.53
N ASN A 529 -6.11 11.73 -16.20
CA ASN A 529 -5.10 11.36 -17.19
C ASN A 529 -4.02 10.43 -16.61
N TYR A 530 -3.57 10.74 -15.40
CA TYR A 530 -2.62 9.90 -14.65
C TYR A 530 -3.18 8.50 -14.39
N LEU A 531 -4.41 8.42 -13.88
CA LEU A 531 -5.06 7.16 -13.53
C LEU A 531 -5.43 6.32 -14.76
N GLU A 532 -5.79 6.94 -15.89
CA GLU A 532 -6.03 6.25 -17.16
C GLU A 532 -4.75 5.62 -17.72
N SER A 533 -3.60 6.25 -17.48
CA SER A 533 -2.28 5.74 -17.87
C SER A 533 -1.69 4.76 -16.85
N SER A 534 -2.30 4.65 -15.68
CA SER A 534 -1.80 3.84 -14.57
C SER A 534 -1.93 2.34 -14.82
N LYS A 535 -0.94 1.61 -14.33
CA LYS A 535 -0.93 0.16 -14.20
C LYS A 535 -0.98 -0.15 -12.71
N TYR A 536 -1.94 -0.97 -12.31
CA TYR A 536 -1.95 -1.48 -10.95
C TYR A 536 -1.33 -2.87 -10.92
N CYS A 537 -0.36 -3.06 -10.04
CA CYS A 537 0.27 -4.35 -9.82
C CYS A 537 -0.42 -5.08 -8.67
N MET A 538 -0.91 -6.29 -8.92
CA MET A 538 -1.33 -7.24 -7.89
C MET A 538 -0.28 -8.33 -7.71
N GLU A 539 -0.19 -8.84 -6.50
CA GLU A 539 0.68 -9.94 -6.16
C GLU A 539 -0.02 -11.26 -6.42
N GLU A 540 0.69 -12.20 -7.02
CA GLU A 540 0.17 -13.51 -7.34
C GLU A 540 1.13 -14.59 -6.88
N ILE A 541 0.61 -15.56 -6.12
CA ILE A 541 1.33 -16.81 -5.83
C ILE A 541 0.60 -18.00 -6.42
N GLU A 542 1.37 -18.97 -6.87
CA GLU A 542 0.86 -20.20 -7.47
C GLU A 542 1.64 -21.39 -6.93
N TYR A 543 0.92 -22.40 -6.42
CA TYR A 543 1.52 -23.58 -5.83
C TYR A 543 0.71 -24.86 -6.14
N PRO A 544 1.37 -26.03 -6.19
CA PRO A 544 0.70 -27.29 -6.52
C PRO A 544 -0.23 -27.75 -5.39
N THR A 545 -1.40 -28.26 -5.75
CA THR A 545 -2.32 -28.89 -4.79
C THR A 545 -1.85 -30.30 -4.48
N THR A 546 -1.78 -30.64 -3.19
CA THR A 546 -1.43 -32.01 -2.76
C THR A 546 -2.65 -32.93 -2.64
N PHE A 547 -3.88 -32.40 -2.77
CA PHE A 547 -5.13 -33.15 -2.58
C PHE A 547 -6.21 -32.80 -3.61
N SER A 548 -7.12 -33.76 -3.86
CA SER A 548 -8.38 -33.53 -4.58
C SER A 548 -9.22 -32.48 -3.86
N MET A 549 -10.00 -31.66 -4.58
CA MET A 549 -10.84 -30.54 -4.07
C MET A 549 -11.71 -30.85 -2.83
N ARG A 550 -11.90 -32.12 -2.48
CA ARG A 550 -12.64 -32.61 -1.30
C ARG A 550 -12.04 -32.23 0.07
N SER A 551 -10.95 -31.47 0.12
CA SER A 551 -10.30 -31.04 1.37
C SER A 551 -9.58 -29.69 1.20
N VAL A 552 -10.26 -28.66 0.69
CA VAL A 552 -9.70 -27.30 0.68
C VAL A 552 -9.58 -26.82 2.13
N LYS A 553 -8.41 -27.06 2.71
CA LYS A 553 -8.00 -26.46 3.97
C LYS A 553 -7.60 -25.01 3.73
N PRO A 554 -7.65 -24.14 4.74
CA PRO A 554 -7.37 -22.73 4.58
C PRO A 554 -5.96 -22.53 4.07
N VAL A 555 -5.84 -21.71 3.03
CA VAL A 555 -4.55 -21.20 2.58
C VAL A 555 -4.24 -19.95 3.37
N THR A 556 -3.14 -19.98 4.11
CA THR A 556 -2.64 -18.79 4.81
C THR A 556 -1.45 -18.23 4.06
N ILE A 557 -1.57 -16.98 3.62
CA ILE A 557 -0.42 -16.15 3.26
C ILE A 557 -0.06 -15.30 4.47
N ARG A 558 1.16 -15.45 4.98
CA ARG A 558 1.68 -14.57 6.03
C ARG A 558 2.77 -13.68 5.47
N PHE A 559 2.71 -12.42 5.88
CA PHE A 559 3.74 -11.42 5.68
C PHE A 559 4.39 -11.16 7.03
N HIS A 560 5.70 -11.40 7.13
CA HIS A 560 6.48 -11.24 8.36
C HIS A 560 7.64 -10.31 8.07
N THR A 561 7.61 -9.08 8.60
CA THR A 561 8.74 -8.14 8.51
C THR A 561 9.75 -8.36 9.60
#